data_AF-A0A8S0SKA0-F1
#
_entry.id   AF-A0A8S0SKA0-F1
#
_cell.length_a   1.000
_cell.length_b   1.000
_cell.length_c   1.000
_cell.angle_alpha   90.00
_cell.angle_beta   90.00
_cell.angle_gamma   90.00
#
_symmetry.space_group_name_H-M   'P 1'
#
loop_
_entity.id
_entity.type
_entity.pdbx_description
1 polymer ?
#
loop_
_entity_poly.entity_id
_entity_poly.type
_entity_poly.pdbx_seq_one_letter_code
_entity_poly.pdbx_strand_id
1 'polypeptide(L)'
;MNTSLGHRLFVHAKKAGMMIEGYAWIITDYLSNFLNSMDFVARDSMKGVLGIRPYVSRSEKLDHSKKAEKIGPVNSSLLNVNTSKNGTDGTNMKISAFGPKLLSKLSNTKLRGLSGDIQLINGQLKPPAFEIFNLIGTGEKTVGFWTLDRGISRELISTGEPTYSTSTENLKNVLWPGDSVTQPKGLGYSCNRKTESPGSREKWIQRIC
;
A
#
# COMPACT_ATOMS: atom_id res chain seq x y z
N MET A 1 -8.34 12.19 15.89
CA MET A 1 -9.44 11.75 15.00
C MET A 1 -8.84 11.58 13.60
N ASN A 2 -8.73 10.35 13.09
CA ASN A 2 -8.18 10.12 11.75
C ASN A 2 -9.33 10.17 10.73
N THR A 3 -9.64 11.35 10.23
CA THR A 3 -10.73 11.58 9.27
C THR A 3 -10.26 11.35 7.83
N SER A 4 -9.78 10.15 7.52
CA SER A 4 -9.59 9.78 6.12
C SER A 4 -10.97 9.74 5.44
N LEU A 5 -11.18 10.61 4.44
CA LEU A 5 -12.42 10.63 3.65
C LEU A 5 -12.76 9.26 3.04
N GLY A 6 -11.74 8.43 2.80
CA GLY A 6 -11.87 7.12 2.16
C GLY A 6 -12.74 6.12 2.92
N HIS A 7 -12.77 6.13 4.26
CA HIS A 7 -13.62 5.18 4.99
C HIS A 7 -15.10 5.60 5.00
N ARG A 8 -15.39 6.92 4.96
CA ARG A 8 -16.77 7.44 4.91
C ARG A 8 -17.42 7.16 3.57
N LEU A 9 -16.63 7.08 2.50
CA LEU A 9 -17.09 6.69 1.17
C LEU A 9 -17.88 5.38 1.21
N PHE A 10 -17.36 4.35 1.88
CA PHE A 10 -17.99 3.03 1.90
C PHE A 10 -19.29 3.00 2.71
N VAL A 11 -19.40 3.83 3.75
CA VAL A 11 -20.68 4.02 4.48
C VAL A 11 -21.75 4.58 3.54
N HIS A 12 -21.40 5.56 2.71
CA HIS A 12 -22.32 6.12 1.73
C HIS A 12 -22.58 5.17 0.55
N ALA A 13 -21.56 4.48 0.05
CA ALA A 13 -21.68 3.49 -1.02
C ALA A 13 -22.63 2.34 -0.61
N LYS A 14 -22.55 1.87 0.64
CA LYS A 14 -23.46 0.87 1.19
C LYS A 14 -24.90 1.37 1.21
N LYS A 15 -25.14 2.61 1.66
CA LYS A 15 -26.47 3.25 1.63
C LYS A 15 -27.01 3.45 0.21
N ALA A 16 -26.13 3.71 -0.75
CA ALA A 16 -26.48 3.85 -2.15
C ALA A 16 -26.67 2.52 -2.90
N GLY A 17 -26.54 1.38 -2.22
CA GLY A 17 -26.68 0.06 -2.84
C GLY A 17 -25.51 -0.33 -3.75
N MET A 18 -24.34 0.28 -3.57
CA MET A 18 -23.12 -0.02 -4.36
C MET A 18 -22.19 -1.04 -3.65
N MET A 19 -22.62 -1.57 -2.50
CA MET A 19 -21.92 -2.63 -1.74
C MET A 19 -22.70 -3.96 -1.78
N ILE A 20 -23.40 -4.23 -2.88
CA ILE A 20 -24.20 -5.44 -3.11
C ILE A 20 -23.54 -6.34 -4.16
N GLU A 21 -24.13 -7.50 -4.41
CA GLU A 21 -23.66 -8.43 -5.44
C GLU A 21 -23.60 -7.76 -6.82
N GLY A 22 -22.54 -8.06 -7.58
CA GLY A 22 -22.29 -7.45 -8.89
C GLY A 22 -21.33 -6.25 -8.86
N TYR A 23 -20.91 -5.79 -7.67
CA TYR A 23 -19.89 -4.75 -7.51
C TYR A 23 -18.54 -5.31 -7.10
N ALA A 24 -17.46 -4.68 -7.56
CA ALA A 24 -16.10 -4.95 -7.11
C ALA A 24 -15.44 -3.65 -6.66
N TRP A 25 -14.71 -3.72 -5.55
CA TRP A 25 -14.01 -2.56 -4.97
C TRP A 25 -12.59 -2.95 -4.61
N ILE A 26 -11.65 -2.05 -4.91
CA ILE A 26 -10.24 -2.21 -4.58
C ILE A 26 -9.78 -0.98 -3.80
N ILE A 27 -9.02 -1.20 -2.73
CA ILE A 27 -8.36 -0.14 -1.95
C ILE A 27 -6.85 -0.28 -2.00
N THR A 28 -6.16 0.86 -2.06
CA THR A 28 -4.70 0.93 -2.07
C THR A 28 -4.13 0.96 -0.66
N ASP A 29 -2.80 0.88 -0.59
CA ASP A 29 -1.99 1.00 0.62
C ASP A 29 -2.36 2.24 1.47
N TYR A 30 -2.73 3.34 0.82
CA TYR A 30 -3.16 4.56 1.50
C TYR A 30 -4.39 4.36 2.38
N LEU A 31 -5.33 3.49 2.04
CA LEU A 31 -6.51 3.24 2.88
C LEU A 31 -6.35 1.94 3.69
N SER A 32 -5.74 0.92 3.11
CA SER A 32 -5.58 -0.39 3.75
C SER A 32 -4.70 -0.34 4.99
N ASN A 33 -3.72 0.56 5.06
CA ASN A 33 -2.86 0.72 6.25
C ASN A 33 -3.60 1.32 7.46
N PHE A 34 -4.79 1.89 7.28
CA PHE A 34 -5.54 2.56 8.35
C PHE A 34 -6.76 1.78 8.83
N LEU A 35 -6.99 0.55 8.34
CA LEU A 35 -8.17 -0.26 8.65
C LEU A 35 -8.37 -0.50 10.16
N ASN A 36 -7.29 -0.63 10.92
CA ASN A 36 -7.35 -0.83 12.38
C ASN A 36 -7.72 0.43 13.16
N SER A 37 -7.67 1.60 12.53
CA SER A 37 -8.04 2.88 13.14
C SER A 37 -9.46 3.34 12.80
N MET A 38 -10.13 2.63 11.90
CA MET A 38 -11.51 2.93 11.49
C MET A 38 -12.49 2.42 12.55
N ASP A 39 -13.61 3.11 12.70
CA ASP A 39 -14.70 2.60 13.51
C ASP A 39 -15.36 1.36 12.89
N PHE A 40 -16.11 0.64 13.72
CA PHE A 40 -16.80 -0.58 13.33
C PHE A 40 -17.74 -0.38 12.13
N VAL A 41 -18.49 0.74 12.08
CA VAL A 41 -19.50 0.99 11.06
C VAL A 41 -18.85 1.19 9.69
N ALA A 42 -17.77 1.97 9.65
CA ALA A 42 -17.00 2.18 8.43
C ALA A 42 -16.36 0.87 7.94
N ARG A 43 -15.75 0.10 8.84
CA ARG A 43 -15.08 -1.16 8.48
C ARG A 43 -16.07 -2.25 8.03
N ASP A 44 -17.20 -2.40 8.72
CA ASP A 44 -18.28 -3.31 8.32
C ASP A 44 -18.90 -2.92 6.96
N SER A 45 -18.93 -1.62 6.66
CA SER A 45 -19.40 -1.14 5.36
C SER A 45 -18.49 -1.54 4.19
N MET A 46 -17.27 -2.00 4.47
CA MET A 46 -16.27 -2.41 3.48
C MET A 46 -16.21 -3.93 3.27
N LYS A 47 -17.21 -4.69 3.74
CA LYS A 47 -17.26 -6.15 3.53
C LYS A 47 -17.22 -6.49 2.02
N GLY A 48 -16.27 -7.35 1.65
CA GLY A 48 -16.04 -7.79 0.28
C GLY A 48 -15.14 -6.88 -0.57
N VAL A 49 -14.57 -5.83 0.02
CA VAL A 49 -13.57 -4.98 -0.64
C VAL A 49 -12.20 -5.68 -0.62
N LEU A 50 -11.53 -5.69 -1.77
CA LEU A 50 -10.14 -6.15 -1.89
C LEU A 50 -9.17 -5.04 -1.53
N GLY A 51 -8.17 -5.35 -0.73
CA GLY A 51 -7.11 -4.43 -0.35
C GLY A 51 -5.74 -4.92 -0.79
N ILE A 52 -4.87 -3.95 -1.10
CA ILE A 52 -3.46 -4.18 -1.39
C ILE A 52 -2.64 -3.39 -0.37
N ARG A 53 -1.59 -4.01 0.19
CA ARG A 53 -0.60 -3.33 1.04
C ARG A 53 0.80 -3.92 0.86
N PRO A 54 1.87 -3.15 1.10
CA PRO A 54 3.23 -3.70 1.16
C PRO A 54 3.31 -4.88 2.12
N TYR A 55 3.88 -5.99 1.68
CA TYR A 55 4.13 -7.13 2.55
C TYR A 55 5.33 -6.85 3.46
N VAL A 56 5.12 -7.07 4.75
CA VAL A 56 6.13 -6.95 5.80
C VAL A 56 6.42 -8.36 6.27
N SER A 57 7.59 -8.92 5.91
CA SER A 57 7.98 -10.27 6.30
C SER A 57 7.94 -10.41 7.81
N ARG A 58 7.12 -11.31 8.34
CA ARG A 58 7.14 -11.60 9.77
C ARG A 58 8.37 -12.47 10.04
N SER A 59 9.46 -11.88 10.53
CA SER A 59 10.60 -12.69 10.96
C SER A 59 10.21 -13.58 12.14
N GLU A 60 10.48 -14.87 12.03
CA GLU A 60 10.38 -15.86 13.12
C GLU A 60 11.49 -15.74 14.16
N LYS A 61 12.30 -14.66 14.14
CA LYS A 61 13.43 -14.50 15.05
C LYS A 61 12.97 -13.93 16.40
N LEU A 62 12.30 -14.78 17.18
CA LEU A 62 12.16 -14.59 18.61
C LEU A 62 13.52 -14.80 19.30
N ASP A 63 13.76 -13.99 20.34
CA ASP A 63 14.86 -14.05 21.30
C ASP A 63 16.28 -13.70 20.86
N HIS A 64 16.51 -12.47 20.40
CA HIS A 64 17.76 -11.75 20.72
C HIS A 64 17.52 -10.23 20.83
N SER A 65 16.52 -9.79 21.58
CA SER A 65 16.36 -8.38 21.97
C SER A 65 17.36 -7.96 23.07
N LYS A 66 18.67 -8.20 22.84
CA LYS A 66 19.76 -7.64 23.68
C LYS A 66 21.00 -7.22 22.88
N LYS A 67 20.85 -6.80 21.63
CA LYS A 67 21.99 -6.22 20.90
C LYS A 67 21.58 -5.15 19.89
N ALA A 68 20.82 -4.17 20.35
CA ALA A 68 20.60 -2.92 19.62
C ALA A 68 21.30 -1.77 20.35
N GLU A 69 22.63 -1.83 20.44
CA GLU A 69 23.46 -0.64 20.51
C GLU A 69 24.87 -0.99 20.02
N LYS A 70 25.08 -0.87 18.72
CA LYS A 70 26.43 -0.69 18.18
C LYS A 70 26.40 0.23 16.96
N ILE A 71 25.68 1.34 17.11
CA ILE A 71 26.16 2.57 16.49
C ILE A 71 27.20 3.05 17.50
N GLY A 72 28.48 2.81 17.23
CA GLY A 72 29.55 3.43 18.01
C GLY A 72 29.31 4.94 18.10
N PRO A 73 29.78 5.62 19.15
CA PRO A 73 29.39 6.99 19.47
C PRO A 73 29.44 7.83 18.19
N VAL A 74 28.28 8.31 17.74
CA VAL A 74 28.24 9.35 16.72
C VAL A 74 28.93 10.51 17.37
N ASN A 75 30.17 10.77 16.95
CA ASN A 75 31.01 11.80 17.52
C ASN A 75 30.22 13.11 17.53
N SER A 76 29.86 13.57 18.72
CA SER A 76 29.05 14.77 18.97
C SER A 76 29.73 16.04 18.45
N SER A 77 30.99 15.95 18.02
CA SER A 77 31.67 16.97 17.20
C SER A 77 30.94 17.29 15.87
N LEU A 78 30.00 16.45 15.43
CA LEU A 78 29.15 16.70 14.26
C LEU A 78 28.03 17.73 14.50
N LEU A 79 27.79 18.16 15.75
CA LEU A 79 26.89 19.27 16.08
C LEU A 79 27.62 20.61 16.24
N ASN A 80 28.87 20.73 15.77
CA ASN A 80 29.53 22.03 15.75
C ASN A 80 28.92 22.93 14.66
N VAL A 81 27.78 23.55 15.00
CA VAL A 81 27.26 24.69 14.27
C VAL A 81 28.21 25.85 14.56
N ASN A 82 29.19 26.04 13.69
CA ASN A 82 29.99 27.27 13.65
C ASN A 82 29.04 28.42 13.31
N THR A 83 28.38 28.95 14.33
CA THR A 83 27.55 30.15 14.24
C THR A 83 28.51 31.33 14.33
N SER A 84 29.21 31.59 13.23
CA SER A 84 29.82 32.92 13.03
C SER A 84 28.67 33.90 12.83
N LYS A 85 28.21 34.48 13.94
CA LYS A 85 27.33 35.64 13.92
C LYS A 85 28.18 36.82 13.45
N ASN A 86 28.00 37.20 12.19
CA ASN A 86 28.15 38.58 11.78
C ASN A 86 27.04 38.89 10.76
N GLY A 87 26.06 39.66 11.24
CA GLY A 87 25.46 40.79 10.53
C GLY A 87 24.74 40.56 9.21
N THR A 88 23.45 40.95 9.25
CA THR A 88 22.62 41.55 8.18
C THR A 88 22.01 40.64 7.09
N ASP A 89 20.71 40.83 6.95
CA ASP A 89 19.72 40.37 5.96
C ASP A 89 19.17 38.94 6.06
N GLY A 90 17.92 38.90 6.55
CA GLY A 90 17.06 37.73 6.60
C GLY A 90 16.62 37.30 5.20
N THR A 91 17.27 36.25 4.69
CA THR A 91 16.66 34.98 4.23
C THR A 91 17.72 34.01 3.69
N ASN A 92 18.92 33.96 4.25
CA ASN A 92 19.90 32.93 3.87
C ASN A 92 19.80 31.73 4.81
N MET A 93 18.71 30.96 4.66
CA MET A 93 18.59 29.63 5.25
C MET A 93 19.64 28.72 4.59
N LYS A 94 20.87 28.76 5.11
CA LYS A 94 21.98 27.98 4.57
C LYS A 94 21.62 26.49 4.61
N ILE A 95 21.64 25.86 3.44
CA ILE A 95 21.52 24.40 3.31
C ILE A 95 22.69 23.79 4.10
N SER A 96 22.39 22.88 5.02
CA SER A 96 23.42 22.20 5.81
C SER A 96 24.36 21.43 4.88
N ALA A 97 25.66 21.71 4.96
CA ALA A 97 26.69 20.97 4.23
C ALA A 97 26.69 19.46 4.59
N PHE A 98 26.10 19.09 5.73
CA PHE A 98 25.93 17.70 6.15
C PHE A 98 24.74 17.01 5.49
N GLY A 99 23.71 17.75 5.05
CA GLY A 99 22.50 17.21 4.44
C GLY A 99 22.80 16.28 3.25
N PRO A 100 23.56 16.74 2.23
CA PRO A 100 23.93 15.91 1.09
C PRO A 100 24.78 14.69 1.47
N LYS A 101 25.69 14.83 2.46
CA LYS A 101 26.54 13.74 2.95
C LYS A 101 25.75 12.69 3.75
N LEU A 102 24.71 13.11 4.45
CA LEU A 102 23.80 12.23 5.16
C LEU A 102 22.86 11.53 4.17
N LEU A 103 22.27 12.27 3.22
CA LEU A 103 21.39 11.73 2.19
C LEU A 103 22.12 10.67 1.34
N SER A 104 23.36 10.92 0.93
CA SER A 104 24.14 9.95 0.17
C SER A 104 24.49 8.71 0.99
N LYS A 105 24.71 8.84 2.31
CA LYS A 105 24.89 7.69 3.19
C LYS A 105 23.58 6.90 3.36
N LEU A 106 22.47 7.57 3.63
CA LEU A 106 21.16 6.93 3.84
C LEU A 106 20.66 6.24 2.57
N SER A 107 20.75 6.89 1.41
CA SER A 107 20.28 6.34 0.13
C SER A 107 21.05 5.09 -0.30
N ASN A 108 22.28 4.90 0.18
CA ASN A 108 23.11 3.74 -0.13
C ASN A 108 23.08 2.66 0.96
N THR A 109 22.30 2.85 2.04
CA THR A 109 22.22 1.86 3.12
C THR A 109 21.27 0.72 2.78
N LYS A 110 21.74 -0.51 2.97
CA LYS A 110 20.91 -1.72 3.06
C LYS A 110 20.72 -2.05 4.53
N LEU A 111 19.50 -1.94 5.03
CA LEU A 111 19.18 -2.20 6.44
C LEU A 111 18.47 -3.54 6.58
N ARG A 112 19.02 -4.47 7.36
CA ARG A 112 18.33 -5.71 7.69
C ARG A 112 17.54 -5.52 8.98
N GLY A 113 16.23 -5.35 8.86
CA GLY A 113 15.31 -5.22 9.99
C GLY A 113 14.62 -6.53 10.35
N LEU A 114 13.72 -6.48 11.34
CA LEU A 114 12.84 -7.60 11.69
C LEU A 114 11.86 -7.96 10.56
N SER A 115 11.67 -7.06 9.60
CA SER A 115 10.87 -7.28 8.40
C SER A 115 11.67 -7.81 7.20
N GLY A 116 12.93 -8.21 7.40
CA GLY A 116 13.86 -8.55 6.32
C GLY A 116 14.65 -7.34 5.83
N ASP A 117 15.16 -7.45 4.60
CA ASP A 117 16.03 -6.45 4.01
C ASP A 117 15.23 -5.23 3.49
N ILE A 118 15.62 -4.05 3.94
CA ILE A 118 15.07 -2.75 3.55
C ILE A 118 16.08 -2.07 2.63
N GLN A 119 15.62 -1.66 1.45
CA GLN A 119 16.42 -0.94 0.47
C GLN A 119 15.64 0.27 -0.04
N LEU A 120 16.34 1.39 -0.16
CA LEU A 120 15.83 2.62 -0.73
C LEU A 120 16.35 2.75 -2.18
N ILE A 121 15.45 2.77 -3.15
CA ILE A 121 15.79 3.04 -4.55
C ILE A 121 15.26 4.44 -4.85
N ASN A 122 16.15 5.36 -5.21
CA ASN A 122 15.82 6.78 -5.48
C ASN A 122 15.08 7.47 -4.33
N GLY A 123 15.39 7.11 -3.08
CA GLY A 123 14.73 7.66 -1.90
C GLY A 123 13.38 7.02 -1.55
N GLN A 124 12.90 6.04 -2.33
CA GLN A 124 11.65 5.31 -2.06
C GLN A 124 11.92 3.88 -1.59
N LEU A 125 11.10 3.41 -0.65
CA LEU A 125 11.10 2.01 -0.22
C LEU A 125 10.55 1.15 -1.35
N LYS A 126 11.33 0.16 -1.82
CA LYS A 126 10.82 -0.87 -2.73
C LYS A 126 10.38 -2.06 -1.90
N PRO A 127 9.07 -2.28 -1.67
CA PRO A 127 8.63 -3.48 -0.98
C PRO A 127 8.95 -4.71 -1.84
N PRO A 128 9.45 -5.81 -1.25
CA PRO A 128 9.79 -7.01 -2.00
C PRO A 128 8.55 -7.71 -2.56
N ALA A 129 7.39 -7.48 -1.93
CA ALA A 129 6.12 -8.08 -2.27
C ALA A 129 4.95 -7.21 -1.79
N PHE A 130 3.77 -7.44 -2.34
CA PHE A 130 2.50 -6.89 -1.87
C PHE A 130 1.59 -8.01 -1.39
N GLU A 131 0.92 -7.78 -0.27
CA GLU A 131 -0.16 -8.64 0.21
C GLU A 131 -1.48 -8.20 -0.44
N ILE A 132 -2.19 -9.16 -1.01
CA ILE A 132 -3.57 -9.01 -1.47
C ILE A 132 -4.46 -9.65 -0.42
N PHE A 133 -5.40 -8.90 0.14
CA PHE A 133 -6.31 -9.39 1.17
C PHE A 133 -7.73 -8.95 0.88
N ASN A 134 -8.67 -9.64 1.52
CA ASN A 134 -10.09 -9.38 1.40
C ASN A 134 -10.69 -9.02 2.77
N LEU A 135 -11.61 -8.06 2.78
CA LEU A 135 -12.32 -7.66 3.99
C LEU A 135 -13.53 -8.56 4.24
N ILE A 136 -13.52 -9.25 5.37
CA ILE A 136 -14.57 -10.21 5.78
C ILE A 136 -15.26 -9.70 7.06
N GLY A 137 -16.24 -8.81 6.89
CA GLY A 137 -16.88 -8.11 7.99
C GLY A 137 -15.88 -7.19 8.70
N THR A 138 -15.62 -7.42 9.98
CA THR A 138 -14.56 -6.71 10.72
C THR A 138 -13.18 -7.33 10.53
N GLY A 139 -13.05 -8.49 9.91
CA GLY A 139 -11.78 -9.17 9.72
C GLY A 139 -11.10 -8.88 8.39
N GLU A 140 -9.87 -9.36 8.25
CA GLU A 140 -9.11 -9.41 7.01
C GLU A 140 -8.72 -10.86 6.73
N LYS A 141 -8.80 -11.26 5.46
CA LYS A 141 -8.35 -12.58 4.99
C LYS A 141 -7.37 -12.38 3.85
N THR A 142 -6.11 -12.76 4.05
CA THR A 142 -5.13 -12.79 2.96
C THR A 142 -5.60 -13.71 1.85
N VAL A 143 -5.60 -13.20 0.61
CA VAL A 143 -5.99 -13.89 -0.62
C VAL A 143 -4.76 -14.48 -1.31
N GLY A 144 -3.69 -13.69 -1.36
CA GLY A 144 -2.42 -14.06 -1.98
C GLY A 144 -1.43 -12.91 -1.91
N PHE A 145 -0.38 -13.02 -2.72
CA PHE A 145 0.71 -12.08 -2.78
C PHE A 145 1.04 -11.75 -4.23
N TRP A 146 1.60 -10.57 -4.45
CA TRP A 146 2.19 -10.19 -5.72
C TRP A 146 3.66 -9.86 -5.53
N THR A 147 4.52 -10.44 -6.36
CA THR A 147 5.95 -10.10 -6.43
C THR A 147 6.34 -9.78 -7.87
N LEU A 148 7.39 -8.99 -8.04
CA LEU A 148 7.83 -8.55 -9.36
C LEU A 148 8.33 -9.72 -10.24
N ASP A 149 8.93 -10.74 -9.63
CA ASP A 149 9.55 -11.88 -10.29
C ASP A 149 8.58 -13.05 -10.55
N ARG A 150 7.53 -13.21 -9.73
CA ARG A 150 6.60 -14.34 -9.82
C ARG A 150 5.18 -13.95 -10.21
N GLY A 151 4.86 -12.65 -10.18
CA GLY A 151 3.50 -12.17 -10.42
C GLY A 151 2.60 -12.50 -9.24
N ILE A 152 1.39 -13.00 -9.49
CA ILE A 152 0.38 -13.29 -8.48
C ILE A 152 0.51 -14.76 -8.00
N SER A 153 0.65 -14.94 -6.70
CA SER A 153 0.80 -16.26 -6.08
C SER A 153 -0.03 -16.39 -4.80
N ARG A 154 -0.32 -17.64 -4.41
CA ARG A 154 -0.99 -17.93 -3.14
C ARG A 154 -0.08 -17.72 -1.93
N GLU A 155 1.20 -18.02 -2.10
CA GLU A 155 2.23 -18.03 -1.06
C GLU A 155 3.45 -17.24 -1.55
N LEU A 156 4.16 -16.56 -0.63
CA LEU A 156 5.35 -15.77 -0.93
C LEU A 156 6.58 -16.61 -1.30
N ILE A 157 6.69 -17.80 -0.72
CA ILE A 157 7.86 -18.66 -0.87
C ILE A 157 7.41 -19.89 -1.64
N SER A 158 7.84 -20.01 -2.90
CA SER A 158 7.68 -21.24 -3.67
C SER A 158 9.06 -21.87 -3.84
N THR A 159 9.18 -23.15 -3.50
CA THR A 159 10.43 -23.93 -3.48
C THR A 159 10.94 -24.34 -4.88
N GLY A 160 10.66 -23.54 -5.91
CA GLY A 160 11.04 -23.83 -7.29
C GLY A 160 11.41 -22.58 -8.11
N GLU A 161 11.84 -22.82 -9.35
CA GLU A 161 12.20 -21.77 -10.32
C GLU A 161 11.10 -20.71 -10.46
N PRO A 162 11.44 -19.42 -10.52
CA PRO A 162 10.48 -18.34 -10.68
C PRO A 162 9.81 -18.42 -12.05
N THR A 163 8.57 -18.90 -12.08
CA THR A 163 7.69 -18.80 -13.24
C THR A 163 6.74 -17.64 -13.00
N TYR A 164 6.83 -16.59 -13.82
CA TYR A 164 5.93 -15.45 -13.72
C TYR A 164 4.51 -15.87 -14.12
N SER A 165 3.53 -15.61 -13.25
CA SER A 165 2.13 -15.93 -13.49
C SER A 165 1.22 -14.80 -13.06
N THR A 166 0.20 -14.50 -13.84
CA THR A 166 -0.90 -13.60 -13.47
C THR A 166 -2.20 -14.37 -13.20
N SER A 167 -2.16 -15.71 -13.24
CA SER A 167 -3.31 -16.56 -12.98
C SER A 167 -3.76 -16.43 -11.53
N THR A 168 -5.07 -16.35 -11.34
CA THR A 168 -5.71 -16.26 -10.03
C THR A 168 -6.29 -17.60 -9.57
N GLU A 169 -6.18 -18.66 -10.38
CA GLU A 169 -6.80 -19.98 -10.16
C GLU A 169 -6.39 -20.62 -8.83
N ASN A 170 -5.15 -20.36 -8.38
CA ASN A 170 -4.61 -20.94 -7.15
C ASN A 170 -4.77 -20.04 -5.92
N LEU A 171 -5.41 -18.87 -6.05
CA LEU A 171 -5.63 -17.96 -4.92
C LEU A 171 -6.69 -18.49 -3.97
N LYS A 172 -6.67 -17.99 -2.74
CA LYS A 172 -7.75 -18.28 -1.79
C LYS A 172 -9.03 -17.58 -2.25
N ASN A 173 -10.18 -18.23 -2.04
CA ASN A 173 -11.48 -17.68 -2.41
C ASN A 173 -11.69 -16.26 -1.86
N VAL A 174 -12.12 -15.38 -2.76
CA VAL A 174 -12.52 -14.00 -2.47
C VAL A 174 -14.02 -13.96 -2.20
N LEU A 175 -14.39 -13.21 -1.18
CA LEU A 175 -15.78 -12.83 -0.90
C LEU A 175 -15.98 -11.43 -1.48
N TRP A 176 -16.97 -11.27 -2.35
CA TRP A 176 -17.33 -10.01 -2.97
C TRP A 176 -18.45 -9.32 -2.18
N PRO A 177 -18.68 -8.01 -2.41
CA PRO A 177 -19.83 -7.31 -1.84
C PRO A 177 -21.14 -8.07 -2.11
N GLY A 178 -22.08 -7.97 -1.16
CA GLY A 178 -23.30 -8.79 -1.18
C GLY A 178 -23.09 -10.27 -0.80
N ASP A 179 -21.95 -10.62 -0.21
CA ASP A 179 -21.63 -11.98 0.25
C ASP A 179 -21.51 -13.03 -0.86
N SER A 180 -21.24 -12.59 -2.09
CA SER A 180 -21.05 -13.47 -3.24
C SER A 180 -19.63 -14.05 -3.27
N VAL A 181 -19.50 -15.34 -3.55
CA VAL A 181 -18.19 -15.98 -3.84
C VAL A 181 -17.84 -15.93 -5.33
N THR A 182 -18.78 -15.48 -6.16
CA THR A 182 -18.62 -15.38 -7.59
C THR A 182 -18.07 -14.01 -7.93
N GLN A 183 -17.00 -13.98 -8.72
CA GLN A 183 -16.46 -12.71 -9.22
C GLN A 183 -17.54 -11.94 -9.99
N PRO A 184 -17.81 -10.67 -9.64
CA PRO A 184 -18.66 -9.81 -10.43
C PRO A 184 -18.18 -9.77 -11.87
N LYS A 185 -19.06 -10.11 -12.81
CA LYS A 185 -18.78 -9.87 -14.22
C LYS A 185 -18.71 -8.35 -14.37
N GLY A 186 -17.55 -7.83 -14.79
CA GLY A 186 -17.37 -6.40 -15.03
C GLY A 186 -18.49 -5.84 -15.89
N LEU A 187 -18.81 -4.56 -15.74
CA LEU A 187 -19.87 -3.89 -16.51
C LEU A 187 -19.80 -4.37 -17.97
N GLY A 188 -20.88 -5.01 -18.44
CA GLY A 188 -21.02 -5.56 -19.78
C GLY A 188 -21.06 -4.50 -20.89
N TYR A 189 -20.34 -3.39 -20.72
CA TYR A 189 -19.98 -2.53 -21.83
C TYR A 189 -18.89 -3.27 -22.59
N SER A 190 -19.29 -4.02 -23.61
CA SER A 190 -18.38 -4.28 -24.72
C SER A 190 -17.87 -2.91 -25.18
N CYS A 191 -16.56 -2.66 -24.99
CA CYS A 191 -15.86 -1.52 -25.59
C CYS A 191 -15.82 -1.70 -27.11
N ASN A 192 -16.99 -1.69 -27.74
CA ASN A 192 -17.10 -1.43 -29.15
C ASN A 192 -16.99 0.07 -29.30
N ARG A 193 -16.07 0.52 -30.16
CA ARG A 193 -16.14 1.84 -30.79
C ARG A 193 -17.46 1.92 -31.57
N LYS A 194 -18.57 2.15 -30.89
CA LYS A 194 -19.77 2.68 -31.51
C LYS A 194 -19.56 4.18 -31.54
N THR A 195 -19.39 4.72 -32.73
CA THR A 195 -19.57 6.15 -32.99
C THR A 195 -21.02 6.49 -32.61
N GLU A 196 -21.22 7.02 -31.40
CA GLU A 196 -22.53 7.48 -30.96
C GLU A 196 -22.81 8.89 -31.44
N SER A 197 -24.04 9.09 -31.93
CA SER A 197 -24.58 10.35 -32.42
C SER A 197 -24.76 11.38 -31.29
N PRO A 198 -24.63 12.67 -31.59
CA PRO A 198 -24.59 13.71 -30.55
C PRO A 198 -25.99 14.01 -30.02
N GLY A 199 -26.38 13.42 -28.89
CA GLY A 199 -27.71 13.71 -28.32
C GLY A 199 -28.03 13.31 -26.88
N SER A 200 -27.23 12.49 -26.19
CA SER A 200 -27.58 12.03 -24.82
C SER A 200 -26.76 12.71 -23.72
N ARG A 201 -27.43 13.18 -22.67
CA ARG A 201 -26.92 14.02 -21.56
C ARG A 201 -26.32 13.20 -20.41
N GLU A 202 -25.56 12.15 -20.69
CA GLU A 202 -24.88 11.32 -19.69
C GLU A 202 -23.39 11.19 -20.03
N LYS A 203 -22.68 12.33 -20.05
CA LYS A 203 -21.34 12.47 -20.65
C LYS A 203 -20.13 12.40 -19.69
N TRP A 204 -20.21 11.74 -18.53
CA TRP A 204 -19.12 11.83 -17.54
C TRP A 204 -18.46 10.52 -17.08
N ILE A 205 -18.87 9.33 -17.54
CA ILE A 205 -18.29 8.04 -17.08
C ILE A 205 -17.52 7.29 -18.19
N GLN A 206 -16.75 8.01 -19.02
CA GLN A 206 -15.96 7.38 -20.10
C GLN A 206 -14.46 7.73 -20.02
N ARG A 207 -13.94 7.99 -18.82
CA ARG A 207 -12.53 8.40 -18.66
C ARG A 207 -11.69 7.55 -17.71
N ILE A 208 -12.11 6.30 -17.48
CA ILE A 208 -11.27 5.27 -16.90
C ILE A 208 -11.27 4.08 -17.86
N CYS A 209 -10.57 4.26 -18.97
CA CYS A 209 -9.99 3.22 -19.81
C CYS A 209 -8.50 3.54 -19.90
#